data_AF-A0A1E7JDX1-F1
#
_entry.id   AF-A0A1E7JDX1-F1
#
_cell.length_a   1.000
_cell.length_b   1.000
_cell.length_c   1.000
_cell.angle_alpha   90.00
_cell.angle_beta   90.00
_cell.angle_gamma   90.00
#
_symmetry.space_group_name_H-M   'P 1'
#
loop_
_entity.id
_entity.type
_entity.pdbx_description
1 polymer ?
#
loop_
_entity_poly.entity_id
_entity_poly.type
_entity_poly.pdbx_seq_one_letter_code
_entity_poly.pdbx_strand_id
1 'polypeptide(L)'
;MENSEFRKPLIQSAAILFAVLILFAFISSSTTGGAMAIFSGIGNLVLFLIGLAIALPFSIAIIIAIFLGAVALYSRETSAQMYSELKKNFSENIVTLKDKWSCSTGMSNQAYSKEEAGQMKQGIVQLEENSVVLQEKMQVLKSDNSTLTENLASLTEQNFALKGQLDEFGHAVDKLENSKNELHELVSALSIKIDDSQEADLKDQVSKFVVLQSESNKNLEAIAARINALETNIKQSPTAGIFSYIESDADQTVFIAKIEEAVSQEMTYAQIDDFLTENLSPELDKIIKDHPSLTKIYIRNLKRE
;
A
#
# COMPACT_ATOMS: atom_id res chain seq x y z
N MET A 1 -43.51 -14.94 -12.27
CA MET A 1 -42.22 -15.67 -12.36
C MET A 1 -41.14 -14.72 -11.89
N GLU A 2 -40.47 -15.06 -10.80
CA GLU A 2 -39.53 -14.21 -10.09
C GLU A 2 -38.22 -14.06 -10.88
N ASN A 3 -37.86 -12.82 -11.25
CA ASN A 3 -36.66 -12.49 -12.03
C ASN A 3 -35.35 -12.54 -11.20
N SER A 4 -35.35 -13.22 -10.05
CA SER A 4 -34.26 -13.25 -9.08
C SER A 4 -33.38 -14.50 -9.20
N GLU A 5 -33.86 -15.59 -9.82
CA GLU A 5 -33.12 -16.85 -9.90
C GLU A 5 -31.98 -16.83 -10.94
N PHE A 6 -32.05 -15.99 -11.98
CA PHE A 6 -30.99 -15.87 -12.99
C PHE A 6 -29.86 -14.91 -12.61
N ARG A 7 -30.04 -14.05 -11.59
CA ARG A 7 -29.03 -13.05 -11.22
C ARG A 7 -27.83 -13.65 -10.51
N LYS A 8 -28.06 -14.66 -9.65
CA LYS A 8 -27.00 -15.34 -8.91
C LYS A 8 -25.98 -16.04 -9.82
N PRO A 9 -26.36 -16.88 -10.80
CA PRO A 9 -25.40 -17.49 -11.71
C PRO A 9 -24.71 -16.46 -12.63
N LEU A 10 -25.40 -15.36 -12.99
CA LEU A 10 -24.79 -14.30 -13.79
C LEU A 10 -23.70 -13.55 -13.02
N ILE A 11 -23.97 -13.16 -11.77
CA ILE A 11 -23.00 -12.49 -10.89
C ILE A 11 -21.82 -13.41 -10.59
N GLN A 12 -22.08 -14.71 -10.40
CA GLN A 12 -21.03 -15.70 -10.18
C GLN A 12 -20.13 -15.86 -11.41
N SER A 13 -20.71 -15.89 -12.61
CA SER A 13 -19.93 -15.93 -13.86
C SER A 13 -19.11 -14.65 -14.09
N ALA A 14 -19.65 -13.48 -13.74
CA ALA A 14 -18.94 -12.21 -13.82
C ALA A 14 -17.77 -12.13 -12.83
N ALA A 15 -17.95 -12.63 -11.61
CA ALA A 15 -16.89 -12.70 -10.59
C ALA A 15 -15.75 -13.63 -11.02
N ILE A 16 -16.08 -14.79 -11.61
CA ILE A 16 -15.08 -15.73 -12.14
C ILE A 16 -14.31 -15.10 -13.31
N LEU A 17 -15.01 -14.42 -14.22
CA LEU A 17 -14.38 -13.74 -15.35
C LEU A 17 -13.45 -12.62 -14.88
N PHE A 18 -13.87 -11.84 -13.88
CA PHE A 18 -13.05 -10.81 -13.25
C PHE A 18 -11.80 -11.38 -12.57
N ALA A 19 -11.94 -12.50 -11.86
CA ALA A 19 -10.80 -13.20 -11.23
C ALA A 19 -9.80 -13.73 -12.28
N VAL A 20 -10.29 -14.31 -13.38
CA VAL A 20 -9.45 -14.76 -14.50
C VAL A 20 -8.72 -13.59 -15.16
N LEU A 21 -9.39 -12.45 -15.30
CA LEU A 21 -8.82 -11.23 -15.89
C LEU A 21 -7.69 -10.65 -15.01
N ILE A 22 -7.86 -10.66 -13.69
CA ILE A 22 -6.79 -10.31 -12.73
C ILE A 22 -5.61 -11.27 -12.88
N LEU A 23 -5.87 -12.57 -13.01
CA LEU A 23 -4.83 -13.59 -13.11
C LEU A 23 -4.01 -13.43 -14.41
N PHE A 24 -4.67 -13.12 -15.53
CA PHE A 24 -4.00 -12.78 -16.79
C PHE A 24 -3.19 -11.47 -16.72
N ALA A 25 -3.67 -10.47 -15.97
CA ALA A 25 -2.92 -9.23 -15.75
C ALA A 25 -1.65 -9.50 -14.93
N PHE A 26 -1.70 -10.39 -13.93
CA PHE A 26 -0.54 -10.79 -13.14
C PHE A 26 0.48 -11.58 -13.97
N ILE A 27 0.06 -12.54 -14.79
CA ILE A 27 0.97 -13.32 -15.66
C ILE A 27 1.68 -12.44 -16.70
N SER A 28 1.05 -11.36 -17.16
CA SER A 28 1.69 -10.41 -18.11
C SER A 28 2.75 -9.51 -17.46
N SER A 29 2.82 -9.45 -16.13
CA SER A 29 3.73 -8.57 -15.40
C SER A 29 5.11 -9.19 -15.11
N SER A 30 5.28 -10.50 -15.30
CA SER A 30 6.49 -11.22 -14.86
C SER A 30 7.66 -11.22 -15.86
N THR A 31 7.48 -10.72 -17.09
CA THR A 31 8.48 -10.93 -18.16
C THR A 31 9.39 -9.73 -18.43
N THR A 32 9.10 -8.53 -17.89
CA THR A 32 9.93 -7.34 -18.20
C THR A 32 9.91 -6.34 -17.04
N GLY A 33 10.97 -6.33 -16.23
CA GLY A 33 11.11 -5.42 -15.09
C GLY A 33 11.35 -3.97 -15.53
N GLY A 34 10.44 -3.08 -15.15
CA GLY A 34 10.57 -1.63 -15.30
C GLY A 34 9.22 -0.92 -15.40
N ALA A 35 9.15 0.36 -15.02
CA ALA A 35 7.92 1.18 -15.03
C ALA A 35 7.19 1.25 -16.40
N MET A 36 7.85 0.84 -17.49
CA MET A 36 7.25 0.65 -18.82
C MET A 36 6.27 -0.54 -18.90
N ALA A 37 6.36 -1.52 -18.00
CA ALA A 37 5.49 -2.69 -18.00
C ALA A 37 4.04 -2.36 -17.59
N ILE A 38 3.83 -1.30 -16.81
CA ILE A 38 2.48 -0.88 -16.36
C ILE A 38 1.72 -0.25 -17.54
N PHE A 39 2.40 0.55 -18.38
CA PHE A 39 1.82 1.09 -19.62
C PHE A 39 1.58 -0.01 -20.68
N SER A 40 2.47 -1.00 -20.76
CA SER A 40 2.29 -2.19 -21.61
C SER A 40 1.11 -3.05 -21.16
N GLY A 41 0.90 -3.19 -19.84
CA GLY A 41 -0.21 -3.95 -19.26
C GLY A 41 -1.59 -3.36 -19.61
N ILE A 42 -1.72 -2.04 -19.59
CA ILE A 42 -2.96 -1.35 -20.01
C ILE A 42 -3.22 -1.54 -21.50
N GLY A 43 -2.19 -1.45 -22.35
CA GLY A 43 -2.30 -1.71 -23.79
C GLY A 43 -2.78 -3.13 -24.10
N ASN A 44 -2.24 -4.12 -23.39
CA ASN A 44 -2.68 -5.51 -23.53
C ASN A 44 -4.11 -5.74 -23.03
N LEU A 45 -4.56 -5.02 -21.98
CA LEU A 45 -5.94 -5.11 -21.50
C LEU A 45 -6.93 -4.53 -22.53
N VAL A 46 -6.57 -3.44 -23.20
CA VAL A 46 -7.36 -2.87 -24.30
C VAL A 46 -7.40 -3.81 -25.50
N LEU A 47 -6.27 -4.39 -25.90
CA LEU A 47 -6.21 -5.39 -26.98
C LEU A 47 -7.01 -6.65 -26.64
N PHE A 48 -6.99 -7.08 -25.38
CA PHE A 48 -7.80 -8.19 -24.88
C PHE A 48 -9.29 -7.86 -24.94
N LEU A 49 -9.70 -6.64 -24.54
CA LEU A 49 -11.09 -6.18 -24.65
C LEU A 49 -11.58 -6.13 -26.10
N ILE A 50 -10.74 -5.65 -27.01
CA ILE A 50 -11.04 -5.64 -28.45
C ILE A 50 -11.14 -7.08 -28.98
N GLY A 51 -10.19 -7.94 -28.60
CA GLY A 51 -10.19 -9.35 -28.96
C GLY A 51 -11.43 -10.08 -28.43
N LEU A 52 -11.82 -9.83 -27.18
CA LEU A 52 -13.02 -10.37 -26.55
C LEU A 52 -14.28 -9.86 -27.25
N ALA A 53 -14.34 -8.57 -27.58
CA ALA A 53 -15.46 -7.96 -28.30
C ALA A 53 -15.66 -8.54 -29.70
N ILE A 54 -14.60 -9.03 -30.35
CA ILE A 54 -14.68 -9.69 -31.67
C ILE A 54 -14.91 -11.20 -31.53
N ALA A 55 -14.26 -11.85 -30.57
CA ALA A 55 -14.34 -13.30 -30.38
C ALA A 55 -15.71 -13.74 -29.85
N LEU A 56 -16.33 -12.95 -28.98
CA LEU A 56 -17.62 -13.26 -28.39
C LEU A 56 -18.77 -13.36 -29.41
N PRO A 57 -19.00 -12.37 -30.31
CA PRO A 57 -20.02 -12.51 -31.35
C PRO A 57 -19.69 -13.63 -32.34
N PHE A 58 -18.40 -13.87 -32.61
CA PHE A 58 -17.97 -14.95 -33.49
C PHE A 58 -18.27 -16.33 -32.90
N SER A 59 -18.01 -16.54 -31.61
CA SER A 59 -18.34 -17.77 -30.88
C SER A 59 -19.86 -18.03 -30.86
N ILE A 60 -20.65 -16.99 -30.59
CA ILE A 60 -22.12 -17.09 -30.61
C ILE A 60 -22.62 -17.47 -32.01
N ALA A 61 -22.06 -16.86 -33.06
CA ALA A 61 -22.42 -17.17 -34.45
C ALA A 61 -22.13 -18.63 -34.81
N ILE A 62 -21.00 -19.18 -34.36
CA ILE A 62 -20.65 -20.60 -34.57
C ILE A 62 -21.64 -21.53 -33.88
N ILE A 63 -21.98 -21.26 -32.61
CA ILE A 63 -22.93 -22.09 -31.85
C ILE A 63 -24.31 -22.08 -32.53
N ILE A 64 -24.78 -20.90 -32.96
CA ILE A 64 -26.05 -20.75 -33.67
C ILE A 64 -26.01 -21.51 -35.00
N ALA A 65 -24.90 -21.45 -35.74
CA ALA A 65 -24.73 -22.18 -37.01
C ALA A 65 -24.78 -23.70 -36.81
N ILE A 66 -24.11 -24.23 -35.78
CA ILE A 66 -24.14 -25.66 -35.45
C ILE A 66 -25.54 -26.08 -35.03
N PHE A 67 -26.20 -25.29 -34.18
CA PHE A 67 -27.56 -25.56 -33.72
C PHE A 67 -28.56 -25.57 -34.89
N LEU A 68 -28.51 -24.56 -35.77
CA LEU A 68 -29.35 -24.51 -36.97
C LEU A 68 -29.05 -25.66 -37.94
N GLY A 69 -27.79 -26.04 -38.08
CA GLY A 69 -27.38 -27.19 -38.90
C GLY A 69 -27.99 -28.50 -38.37
N ALA A 70 -27.95 -28.71 -37.05
CA ALA A 70 -28.57 -29.87 -36.41
C ALA A 70 -30.10 -29.89 -36.56
N VAL A 71 -30.76 -28.74 -36.40
CA VAL A 71 -32.21 -28.62 -36.58
C VAL A 71 -32.60 -28.80 -38.05
N ALA A 72 -31.81 -28.31 -39.00
CA ALA A 72 -32.06 -28.46 -40.43
C ALA A 72 -31.98 -29.92 -40.90
N LEU A 73 -31.15 -30.74 -40.25
CA LEU A 73 -31.10 -32.19 -40.48
C LEU A 73 -32.34 -32.91 -39.96
N TYR A 74 -32.96 -32.41 -38.89
CA TYR A 74 -34.19 -32.99 -38.32
C TYR A 74 -35.45 -32.50 -39.04
N SER A 75 -35.54 -31.21 -39.37
CA SER A 75 -36.65 -30.62 -40.12
C SER A 75 -36.25 -29.29 -40.76
N ARG A 76 -36.39 -29.20 -42.08
CA ARG A 76 -35.93 -28.03 -42.84
C ARG A 76 -36.81 -26.80 -42.61
N GLU A 77 -38.14 -26.96 -42.53
CA GLU A 77 -39.05 -25.85 -42.21
C GLU A 77 -38.80 -25.22 -40.83
N THR A 78 -38.60 -26.03 -39.79
CA THR A 78 -38.38 -25.54 -38.41
C THR A 78 -37.10 -24.72 -38.30
N SER A 79 -36.03 -25.14 -38.98
CA SER A 79 -34.76 -24.40 -39.00
C SER A 79 -34.89 -23.02 -39.65
N ALA A 80 -35.69 -22.92 -40.73
CA ALA A 80 -35.93 -21.66 -41.43
C ALA A 80 -36.79 -20.70 -40.59
N GLN A 81 -37.80 -21.22 -39.88
CA GLN A 81 -38.63 -20.44 -38.98
C GLN A 81 -37.83 -19.91 -37.79
N MET A 82 -37.03 -20.76 -37.12
CA MET A 82 -36.19 -20.34 -36.00
C MET A 82 -35.11 -19.34 -36.40
N TYR A 83 -34.52 -19.45 -37.59
CA TYR A 83 -33.58 -18.45 -38.10
C TYR A 83 -34.25 -17.10 -38.37
N SER A 84 -35.46 -17.11 -38.94
CA SER A 84 -36.21 -15.89 -39.22
C SER A 84 -36.59 -15.13 -37.94
N GLU A 85 -36.96 -15.86 -36.89
CA GLU A 85 -37.33 -15.32 -35.58
C GLU A 85 -36.09 -14.80 -34.82
N LEU A 86 -34.98 -15.53 -34.89
CA LEU A 86 -33.70 -15.09 -34.33
C LEU A 86 -33.18 -13.83 -35.04
N LYS A 87 -33.28 -13.76 -36.37
CA LYS A 87 -32.93 -12.56 -37.15
C LYS A 87 -33.79 -11.35 -36.78
N LYS A 88 -35.10 -11.55 -36.60
CA LYS A 88 -36.03 -10.49 -36.19
C LYS A 88 -35.68 -9.97 -34.79
N ASN A 89 -35.52 -10.87 -33.83
CA ASN A 89 -35.15 -10.54 -32.45
C ASN A 89 -33.77 -9.86 -32.36
N PHE A 90 -32.81 -10.25 -33.20
CA PHE A 90 -31.50 -9.60 -33.25
C PHE A 90 -31.58 -8.19 -33.84
N SER A 91 -32.41 -7.99 -34.88
CA SER A 91 -32.62 -6.66 -35.47
C SER A 91 -33.30 -5.69 -34.51
N GLU A 92 -34.32 -6.15 -33.77
CA GLU A 92 -35.04 -5.34 -32.79
C GLU A 92 -34.15 -4.98 -31.58
N ASN A 93 -33.32 -5.92 -31.11
CA ASN A 93 -32.39 -5.67 -30.00
C ASN A 93 -31.17 -4.82 -30.40
N ILE A 94 -30.67 -4.92 -31.64
CA ILE A 94 -29.57 -4.06 -32.11
C ILE A 94 -30.05 -2.62 -32.30
N VAL A 95 -31.27 -2.41 -32.82
CA VAL A 95 -31.84 -1.07 -32.98
C VAL A 95 -32.03 -0.39 -31.63
N THR A 96 -32.58 -1.11 -30.64
CA THR A 96 -32.75 -0.57 -29.28
C THR A 96 -31.42 -0.30 -28.56
N LEU A 97 -30.38 -1.11 -28.79
CA LEU A 97 -29.03 -0.83 -28.29
C LEU A 97 -28.38 0.39 -28.95
N LYS A 98 -28.62 0.60 -30.25
CA LYS A 98 -28.13 1.75 -30.99
C LYS A 98 -28.83 3.04 -30.54
N ASP A 99 -30.14 2.99 -30.33
CA ASP A 99 -30.92 4.14 -29.85
C ASP A 99 -30.60 4.49 -28.40
N LYS A 100 -30.28 3.49 -27.55
CA LYS A 100 -29.87 3.71 -26.16
C LYS A 100 -28.44 4.24 -26.02
N TRP A 101 -27.57 3.98 -27.00
CA TRP A 101 -26.23 4.59 -27.08
C TRP A 101 -26.29 5.99 -27.73
N SER A 102 -27.21 6.24 -28.66
CA SER A 102 -27.31 7.52 -29.40
C SER A 102 -28.24 8.56 -28.80
N CYS A 103 -29.13 8.24 -27.85
CA CYS A 103 -30.06 9.20 -27.25
C CYS A 103 -29.86 9.33 -25.73
N SER A 104 -28.88 10.16 -25.34
CA SER A 104 -28.77 10.75 -23.99
C SER A 104 -29.61 12.05 -23.86
N THR A 105 -30.58 12.28 -24.74
CA THR A 105 -31.42 13.49 -24.68
C THR A 105 -32.80 13.20 -25.26
N GLY A 106 -33.80 13.10 -24.37
CA GLY A 106 -35.21 13.12 -24.76
C GLY A 106 -36.04 11.96 -24.22
N MET A 107 -36.40 12.01 -22.93
CA MET A 107 -37.60 11.32 -22.46
C MET A 107 -38.78 12.29 -22.54
N SER A 108 -39.80 11.91 -23.31
CA SER A 108 -41.07 12.60 -23.46
C SER A 108 -42.16 11.90 -22.63
N ASN A 109 -42.91 12.74 -21.91
CA ASN A 109 -44.30 12.60 -21.47
C ASN A 109 -44.70 11.42 -20.57
N GLN A 110 -44.55 11.65 -19.26
CA GLN A 110 -45.61 11.37 -18.30
C GLN A 110 -45.96 12.69 -17.60
N ALA A 111 -47.25 13.01 -17.48
CA ALA A 111 -47.73 14.23 -16.84
C ALA A 111 -47.52 14.13 -15.32
N TYR A 112 -46.40 14.71 -14.85
CA TYR A 112 -46.09 14.84 -13.42
C TYR A 112 -46.79 16.06 -12.81
N SER A 113 -47.22 15.92 -11.55
CA SER A 113 -47.92 16.97 -10.82
C SER A 113 -47.01 18.19 -10.62
N LYS A 114 -47.60 19.40 -10.59
CA LYS A 114 -46.88 20.68 -10.45
C LYS A 114 -46.03 20.74 -9.17
N GLU A 115 -46.37 19.95 -8.16
CA GLU A 115 -45.61 19.76 -6.92
C GLU A 115 -44.29 18.98 -7.13
N GLU A 116 -44.31 17.91 -7.92
CA GLU A 116 -43.15 17.06 -8.19
C GLU A 116 -42.12 17.78 -9.08
N ALA A 117 -42.59 18.64 -9.99
CA ALA A 117 -41.71 19.51 -10.79
C ALA A 117 -40.99 20.56 -9.93
N GLY A 118 -41.64 21.04 -8.85
CA GLY A 118 -41.02 21.95 -7.88
C GLY A 118 -39.95 21.26 -7.02
N GLN A 119 -40.25 20.05 -6.54
CA GLN A 119 -39.31 19.22 -5.79
C GLN A 119 -38.13 18.77 -6.65
N MET A 120 -38.37 18.40 -7.91
CA MET A 120 -37.30 18.05 -8.85
C MET A 120 -36.40 19.24 -9.16
N LYS A 121 -36.94 20.46 -9.31
CA LYS A 121 -36.13 21.68 -9.45
C LYS A 121 -35.26 21.96 -8.21
N GLN A 122 -35.81 21.80 -7.01
CA GLN A 122 -35.02 21.94 -5.78
C GLN A 122 -33.94 20.85 -5.68
N GLY A 123 -34.25 19.62 -6.06
CA GLY A 123 -33.29 18.52 -6.11
C GLY A 123 -32.16 18.78 -7.10
N ILE A 124 -32.45 19.36 -8.28
CA ILE A 124 -31.43 19.75 -9.26
C ILE A 124 -30.52 20.84 -8.68
N VAL A 125 -31.07 21.85 -8.02
CA VAL A 125 -30.27 22.92 -7.38
C VAL A 125 -29.40 22.36 -6.25
N GLN A 126 -29.92 21.47 -5.42
CA GLN A 126 -29.13 20.79 -4.38
C GLN A 126 -28.04 19.87 -4.96
N LEU A 127 -28.31 19.16 -6.06
CA LEU A 127 -27.31 18.35 -6.74
C LEU A 127 -26.20 19.22 -7.34
N GLU A 128 -26.56 20.37 -7.90
CA GLU A 128 -25.60 21.32 -8.46
C GLU A 128 -24.70 21.91 -7.37
N GLU A 129 -25.28 22.32 -6.23
CA GLU A 129 -24.55 22.81 -5.06
C GLU A 129 -23.61 21.73 -4.49
N ASN A 130 -24.11 20.50 -4.33
CA ASN A 130 -23.29 19.37 -3.87
C ASN A 130 -22.17 19.02 -4.85
N SER A 131 -22.40 19.14 -6.15
CA SER A 131 -21.38 18.93 -7.18
C SER A 131 -20.25 19.94 -7.07
N VAL A 132 -20.58 21.22 -6.84
CA VAL A 132 -19.58 22.28 -6.61
C VAL A 132 -18.77 22.01 -5.34
N VAL A 133 -19.43 21.64 -4.24
CA VAL A 133 -18.74 21.28 -2.98
C VAL A 133 -17.83 20.05 -3.17
N LEU A 134 -18.27 19.06 -3.95
CA LEU A 134 -17.45 17.88 -4.25
C LEU A 134 -16.21 18.25 -5.08
N GLN A 135 -16.36 19.16 -6.04
CA GLN A 135 -15.24 19.66 -6.84
C GLN A 135 -14.24 20.43 -5.99
N GLU A 136 -14.71 21.27 -5.08
CA GLU A 136 -13.85 22.00 -4.14
C GLU A 136 -13.07 21.02 -3.23
N LYS A 137 -13.75 20.05 -2.62
CA LYS A 137 -13.10 19.02 -1.81
C LYS A 137 -12.09 18.20 -2.61
N MET A 138 -12.37 17.91 -3.87
CA MET A 138 -11.45 17.20 -4.75
C MET A 138 -10.20 18.05 -5.07
N GLN A 139 -10.35 19.37 -5.22
CA GLN A 139 -9.20 20.26 -5.39
C GLN A 139 -8.36 20.34 -4.12
N VAL A 140 -8.98 20.44 -2.94
CA VAL A 140 -8.28 20.43 -1.65
C VAL A 140 -7.52 19.11 -1.47
N LEU A 141 -8.17 17.96 -1.67
CA LEU A 141 -7.49 16.66 -1.58
C LEU A 141 -6.33 16.53 -2.57
N LYS A 142 -6.47 17.09 -3.78
CA LYS A 142 -5.40 17.08 -4.78
C LYS A 142 -4.22 17.94 -4.35
N SER A 143 -4.50 19.10 -3.74
CA SER A 143 -3.48 19.97 -3.17
C SER A 143 -2.75 19.28 -2.02
N ASP A 144 -3.49 18.73 -1.06
CA ASP A 144 -2.92 18.04 0.10
C ASP A 144 -2.07 16.83 -0.33
N ASN A 145 -2.51 16.07 -1.33
CA ASN A 145 -1.74 14.95 -1.87
C ASN A 145 -0.45 15.40 -2.57
N SER A 146 -0.47 16.56 -3.22
CA SER A 146 0.74 17.18 -3.78
C SER A 146 1.72 17.55 -2.67
N THR A 147 1.24 18.21 -1.61
CA THR A 147 2.05 18.60 -0.45
C THR A 147 2.62 17.38 0.27
N LEU A 148 1.83 16.31 0.45
CA LEU A 148 2.32 15.05 1.02
C LEU A 148 3.40 14.42 0.15
N THR A 149 3.25 14.45 -1.17
CA THR A 149 4.26 13.92 -2.10
C THR A 149 5.56 14.71 -2.02
N GLU A 150 5.50 16.04 -1.94
CA GLU A 150 6.66 16.91 -1.75
C GLU A 150 7.35 16.65 -0.41
N ASN A 151 6.58 16.54 0.67
CA ASN A 151 7.12 16.23 2.00
C ASN A 151 7.78 14.85 2.03
N LEU A 152 7.20 13.84 1.37
CA LEU A 152 7.77 12.49 1.29
C LEU A 152 9.08 12.50 0.48
N ALA A 153 9.13 13.25 -0.62
CA ALA A 153 10.37 13.45 -1.38
C ALA A 153 11.47 14.10 -0.53
N SER A 154 11.12 15.16 0.21
CA SER A 154 12.05 15.82 1.14
C SER A 154 12.53 14.90 2.26
N LEU A 155 11.62 14.12 2.87
CA LEU A 155 11.99 13.14 3.90
C LEU A 155 12.91 12.05 3.35
N THR A 156 12.68 11.63 2.11
CA THR A 156 13.52 10.63 1.43
C THR A 156 14.93 11.18 1.19
N GLU A 157 15.03 12.43 0.75
CA GLU A 157 16.31 13.12 0.56
C GLU A 157 17.06 13.28 1.89
N GLN A 158 16.38 13.71 2.96
CA GLN A 158 16.97 13.83 4.29
C GLN A 158 17.45 12.47 4.83
N ASN A 159 16.68 11.40 4.62
CA ASN A 159 17.10 10.05 5.01
C ASN A 159 18.34 9.59 4.22
N PHE A 160 18.42 9.91 2.93
CA PHE A 160 19.61 9.60 2.13
C PHE A 160 20.84 10.37 2.63
N ALA A 161 20.67 11.65 2.95
CA ALA A 161 21.73 12.49 3.51
C ALA A 161 22.21 11.96 4.88
N LEU A 162 21.28 11.63 5.78
CA LEU A 162 21.59 11.05 7.09
C LEU A 162 22.32 9.72 6.97
N LYS A 163 21.90 8.86 6.04
CA LYS A 163 22.58 7.58 5.78
C LYS A 163 24.02 7.81 5.28
N GLY A 164 24.21 8.77 4.36
CA GLY A 164 25.55 9.13 3.90
C GLY A 164 26.44 9.65 5.02
N GLN A 165 25.91 10.48 5.92
CA GLN A 165 26.64 10.94 7.11
C GLN A 165 26.97 9.80 8.07
N LEU A 166 26.06 8.83 8.24
CA LEU A 166 26.31 7.65 9.07
C LEU A 166 27.43 6.78 8.49
N ASP A 167 27.45 6.57 7.17
CA ASP A 167 28.51 5.83 6.48
C ASP A 167 29.87 6.55 6.60
N GLU A 168 29.89 7.88 6.44
CA GLU A 168 31.10 8.69 6.63
C GLU A 168 31.61 8.63 8.07
N PHE A 169 30.70 8.68 9.05
CA PHE A 169 31.04 8.53 10.45
C PHE A 169 31.59 7.13 10.75
N GLY A 170 31.02 6.07 10.15
CA GLY A 170 31.54 4.70 10.23
C GLY A 170 33.00 4.62 9.75
N HIS A 171 33.31 5.21 8.59
CA HIS A 171 34.69 5.28 8.10
C HIS A 171 35.64 6.07 9.01
N ALA A 172 35.14 7.11 9.67
CA ALA A 172 35.93 7.86 10.65
C ALA A 172 36.22 7.01 11.90
N VAL A 173 35.26 6.21 12.36
CA VAL A 173 35.42 5.25 13.45
C VAL A 173 36.45 4.18 13.10
N ASP A 174 36.38 3.58 11.91
CA ASP A 174 37.35 2.57 11.45
C ASP A 174 38.78 3.14 11.41
N LYS A 175 38.95 4.37 10.90
CA LYS A 175 40.25 5.06 10.89
C LYS A 175 40.77 5.29 12.30
N LEU A 176 39.89 5.69 13.21
CA LEU A 176 40.25 5.95 14.60
C LEU A 176 40.63 4.65 15.33
N GLU A 177 39.95 3.55 15.05
CA GLU A 177 40.29 2.22 15.57
C GLU A 177 41.65 1.74 15.06
N ASN A 178 41.93 1.90 13.77
CA ASN A 178 43.24 1.58 13.20
C ASN A 178 44.36 2.41 13.83
N SER A 179 44.15 3.73 13.94
CA SER A 179 45.12 4.63 14.60
C SER A 179 45.33 4.28 16.08
N LYS A 180 44.28 3.83 16.78
CA LYS A 180 44.37 3.33 18.16
C LYS A 180 45.26 2.08 18.25
N ASN A 181 45.10 1.14 17.33
CA ASN A 181 45.88 -0.10 17.31
C ASN A 181 47.36 0.19 17.02
N GLU A 182 47.65 1.08 16.06
CA GLU A 182 49.02 1.54 15.77
C GLU A 182 49.64 2.24 16.98
N LEU A 183 48.91 3.13 17.66
CA LEU A 183 49.38 3.78 18.88
C LEU A 183 49.64 2.77 20.00
N HIS A 184 48.77 1.77 20.16
CA HIS A 184 48.97 0.72 21.16
C HIS A 184 50.23 -0.11 20.87
N GLU A 185 50.49 -0.42 19.60
CA GLU A 185 51.71 -1.12 19.18
C GLU A 185 52.97 -0.28 19.44
N LEU A 186 52.93 1.01 19.08
CA LEU A 186 54.03 1.94 19.34
C LEU A 186 54.30 2.12 20.84
N VAL A 187 53.25 2.28 21.66
CA VAL A 187 53.38 2.38 23.12
C VAL A 187 53.95 1.10 23.71
N SER A 188 53.49 -0.07 23.25
CA SER A 188 54.03 -1.36 23.69
C SER A 188 55.52 -1.50 23.33
N ALA A 189 55.90 -1.11 22.11
CA ALA A 189 57.28 -1.13 21.65
C ALA A 189 58.18 -0.14 22.42
N LEU A 190 57.67 1.06 22.75
CA LEU A 190 58.38 2.03 23.59
C LEU A 190 58.54 1.52 25.02
N SER A 191 57.50 0.92 25.60
CA SER A 191 57.55 0.39 26.96
C SER A 191 58.60 -0.71 27.11
N ILE A 192 58.72 -1.60 26.11
CA ILE A 192 59.76 -2.65 26.09
C ILE A 192 61.16 -2.03 26.00
N LYS A 193 61.38 -1.05 25.10
CA LYS A 193 62.68 -0.38 24.96
C LYS A 193 63.09 0.42 26.20
N ILE A 194 62.12 0.93 26.97
CA ILE A 194 62.36 1.72 28.17
C ILE A 194 62.57 0.84 29.40
N ASP A 195 61.96 -0.34 29.49
CA ASP A 195 62.36 -1.30 30.55
C ASP A 195 63.80 -1.82 30.36
N ASP A 196 64.31 -1.80 29.13
CA ASP A 196 65.73 -2.02 28.81
C ASP A 196 66.63 -0.79 29.05
N SER A 197 66.08 0.41 29.28
CA SER A 197 66.85 1.65 29.49
C SER A 197 66.75 2.18 30.93
N GLN A 198 67.84 2.70 31.50
CA GLN A 198 67.89 3.10 32.93
C GLN A 198 67.35 4.52 33.21
N GLU A 199 66.63 5.16 32.29
CA GLU A 199 66.21 6.56 32.42
C GLU A 199 64.81 6.70 33.05
N ALA A 200 64.78 7.14 34.32
CA ALA A 200 63.56 7.29 35.10
C ALA A 200 62.55 8.31 34.53
N ASP A 201 63.01 9.33 33.80
CA ASP A 201 62.16 10.39 33.23
C ASP A 201 61.32 9.88 32.03
N LEU A 202 61.88 8.98 31.22
CA LEU A 202 61.17 8.30 30.14
C LEU A 202 60.06 7.39 30.68
N LYS A 203 60.30 6.76 31.83
CA LYS A 203 59.33 5.87 32.48
C LYS A 203 58.10 6.63 32.99
N ASP A 204 58.29 7.86 33.47
CA ASP A 204 57.20 8.71 33.97
C ASP A 204 56.35 9.27 32.81
N GLN A 205 56.99 9.68 31.71
CA GLN A 205 56.27 10.13 30.50
C GLN A 205 55.44 9.03 29.84
N VAL A 206 55.96 7.80 29.75
CA VAL A 206 55.21 6.65 29.22
C VAL A 206 54.01 6.30 30.11
N SER A 207 54.20 6.33 31.43
CA SER A 207 53.11 6.07 32.38
C SER A 207 51.96 7.06 32.17
N LYS A 208 52.29 8.35 31.93
CA LYS A 208 51.30 9.40 31.65
C LYS A 208 50.59 9.20 30.30
N PHE A 209 51.31 8.70 29.29
CA PHE A 209 50.73 8.38 27.98
C PHE A 209 49.80 7.17 28.04
N VAL A 210 50.16 6.13 28.81
CA VAL A 210 49.32 4.95 29.06
C VAL A 210 48.01 5.34 29.77
N VAL A 211 48.07 6.26 30.74
CA VAL A 211 46.87 6.78 31.40
C VAL A 211 45.98 7.55 30.43
N LEU A 212 46.54 8.42 29.59
CA LEU A 212 45.77 9.13 28.55
C LEU A 212 45.16 8.19 27.51
N GLN A 213 45.86 7.11 27.13
CA GLN A 213 45.34 6.09 26.23
C GLN A 213 44.18 5.30 26.87
N SER A 214 44.29 4.98 28.17
CA SER A 214 43.20 4.36 28.94
C SER A 214 41.96 5.25 29.00
N GLU A 215 42.15 6.56 29.21
CA GLU A 215 41.06 7.53 29.24
C GLU A 215 40.40 7.70 27.87
N SER A 216 41.19 7.78 26.80
CA SER A 216 40.67 7.79 25.43
C SER A 216 39.87 6.52 25.09
N ASN A 217 40.33 5.35 25.55
CA ASN A 217 39.61 4.08 25.38
C ASN A 217 38.23 4.08 26.07
N LYS A 218 38.15 4.61 27.29
CA LYS A 218 36.86 4.74 27.99
C LYS A 218 35.91 5.68 27.26
N ASN A 219 36.42 6.77 26.68
CA ASN A 219 35.62 7.70 25.90
C ASN A 219 35.10 7.05 24.60
N LEU A 220 35.91 6.23 23.94
CA LEU A 220 35.49 5.47 22.76
C LEU A 220 34.42 4.43 23.09
N GLU A 221 34.57 3.68 24.18
CA GLU A 221 33.52 2.75 24.64
C GLU A 221 32.23 3.48 24.99
N ALA A 222 32.30 4.66 25.61
CA ALA A 222 31.13 5.48 25.89
C ALA A 222 30.44 5.99 24.62
N ILE A 223 31.20 6.33 23.58
CA ILE A 223 30.67 6.72 22.27
C ILE A 223 30.02 5.51 21.58
N ALA A 224 30.67 4.35 21.56
CA ALA A 224 30.12 3.12 21.00
C ALA A 224 28.81 2.70 21.69
N ALA A 225 28.75 2.82 23.02
CA ALA A 225 27.54 2.57 23.79
C ALA A 225 26.40 3.55 23.42
N ARG A 226 26.72 4.83 23.20
CA ARG A 226 25.74 5.83 22.74
C ARG A 226 25.26 5.56 21.32
N ILE A 227 26.11 5.08 20.43
CA ILE A 227 25.74 4.68 19.06
C ILE A 227 24.79 3.49 19.09
N ASN A 228 25.09 2.45 19.87
CA ASN A 228 24.19 1.31 20.04
C ASN A 228 22.84 1.72 20.66
N ALA A 229 22.85 2.66 21.60
CA ALA A 229 21.62 3.23 22.17
C ALA A 229 20.82 4.03 21.13
N LEU A 230 21.49 4.78 20.24
CA LEU A 230 20.84 5.49 19.14
C LEU A 230 20.30 4.52 18.08
N GLU A 231 21.03 3.46 17.75
CA GLU A 231 20.60 2.45 16.77
C GLU A 231 19.40 1.65 17.27
N THR A 232 19.35 1.33 18.56
CA THR A 232 18.17 0.73 19.20
C THR A 232 16.99 1.70 19.24
N ASN A 233 17.21 2.97 19.56
CA ASN A 233 16.15 3.99 19.47
C ASN A 233 15.69 4.25 18.04
N ILE A 234 16.52 4.11 17.01
CA ILE A 234 16.09 4.23 15.60
C ILE A 234 15.28 3.01 15.16
N LYS A 235 15.62 1.80 15.65
CA LYS A 235 14.83 0.58 15.41
C LYS A 235 13.52 0.58 16.20
N GLN A 236 13.47 1.25 17.35
CA GLN A 236 12.29 1.34 18.21
C GLN A 236 11.47 2.61 18.04
N SER A 237 12.01 3.67 17.40
CA SER A 237 11.27 4.91 17.15
C SER A 237 10.17 4.60 16.15
N PRO A 238 8.91 4.56 16.60
CA PRO A 238 7.83 4.26 15.72
C PRO A 238 7.36 5.58 15.11
N THR A 239 8.20 6.25 14.31
CA THR A 239 7.78 7.50 13.67
C THR A 239 6.79 7.26 12.52
N ALA A 240 6.37 6.02 12.26
CA ALA A 240 5.42 5.67 11.20
C ALA A 240 4.24 4.82 11.74
N GLY A 241 3.01 5.29 11.52
CA GLY A 241 1.79 4.53 11.79
C GLY A 241 0.96 5.07 12.95
N ILE A 242 0.45 4.18 13.81
CA ILE A 242 -0.45 4.54 14.93
C ILE A 242 0.23 5.50 15.93
N PHE A 243 1.55 5.41 16.03
CA PHE A 243 2.38 6.20 16.93
C PHE A 243 2.54 7.66 16.51
N SER A 244 2.23 8.02 15.25
CA SER A 244 2.12 9.43 14.84
C SER A 244 0.99 10.17 15.57
N TYR A 245 0.07 9.44 16.20
CA TYR A 245 -1.06 9.97 16.95
C TYR A 245 -0.91 9.78 18.47
N ILE A 246 0.15 9.10 18.93
CA ILE A 246 0.44 8.89 20.35
C ILE A 246 1.65 9.76 20.70
N GLU A 247 1.40 10.97 21.18
CA GLU A 247 2.45 11.99 21.39
C GLU A 247 3.38 11.69 22.58
N SER A 248 2.91 10.88 23.54
CA SER A 248 3.60 10.62 24.80
C SER A 248 4.37 9.31 24.72
N ASP A 249 5.70 9.37 24.92
CA ASP A 249 6.58 8.19 24.94
C ASP A 249 6.16 7.14 25.97
N ALA A 250 5.60 7.60 27.10
CA ALA A 250 5.05 6.72 28.13
C ALA A 250 3.82 5.95 27.61
N ASP A 251 2.94 6.62 26.89
CA ASP A 251 1.73 6.02 26.30
C ASP A 251 2.07 5.09 25.14
N GLN A 252 3.10 5.42 24.35
CA GLN A 252 3.63 4.51 23.32
C GLN A 252 4.16 3.22 23.95
N THR A 253 4.91 3.32 25.04
CA THR A 253 5.47 2.16 25.75
C THR A 253 4.37 1.25 26.30
N VAL A 254 3.33 1.84 26.91
CA VAL A 254 2.17 1.10 27.43
C VAL A 254 1.41 0.42 26.31
N PHE A 255 1.18 1.12 25.20
CA PHE A 255 0.53 0.56 24.01
C PHE A 255 1.30 -0.63 23.43
N ILE A 256 2.62 -0.50 23.25
CA ILE A 256 3.50 -1.57 22.73
C ILE A 256 3.40 -2.80 23.64
N ALA A 257 3.63 -2.61 24.95
CA ALA A 257 3.61 -3.71 25.92
C ALA A 257 2.27 -4.46 25.92
N LYS A 258 1.14 -3.74 25.78
CA LYS A 258 -0.19 -4.35 25.75
C LYS A 258 -0.49 -5.08 24.44
N ILE A 259 -0.05 -4.56 23.31
CA ILE A 259 -0.16 -5.25 22.03
C ILE A 259 0.67 -6.54 22.05
N GLU A 260 1.92 -6.48 22.53
CA GLU A 260 2.81 -7.64 22.64
C GLU A 260 2.24 -8.70 23.58
N GLU A 261 1.67 -8.30 24.72
CA GLU A 261 0.96 -9.19 25.65
C GLU A 261 -0.22 -9.90 24.95
N ALA A 262 -1.05 -9.15 24.23
CA ALA A 262 -2.21 -9.69 23.54
C ALA A 262 -1.84 -10.61 22.36
N VAL A 263 -0.77 -10.27 21.62
CA VAL A 263 -0.25 -11.10 20.53
C VAL A 263 0.36 -12.40 21.07
N SER A 264 1.09 -12.34 22.19
CA SER A 264 1.67 -13.52 22.86
C SER A 264 0.61 -14.49 23.37
N GLN A 265 -0.59 -13.99 23.68
CA GLN A 265 -1.76 -14.79 24.06
C GLN A 265 -2.58 -15.30 22.86
N GLU A 266 -2.04 -15.19 21.64
CA GLU A 266 -2.68 -15.61 20.39
C GLU A 266 -4.08 -15.01 20.13
N MET A 267 -4.36 -13.83 20.70
CA MET A 267 -5.67 -13.19 20.55
C MET A 267 -5.97 -12.84 19.08
N THR A 268 -7.26 -12.94 18.71
CA THR A 268 -7.78 -12.46 17.43
C THR A 268 -7.85 -10.93 17.41
N TYR A 269 -7.93 -10.31 16.23
CA TYR A 269 -8.01 -8.85 16.14
C TYR A 269 -9.19 -8.24 16.93
N ALA A 270 -10.33 -8.93 17.00
CA ALA A 270 -11.48 -8.48 17.78
C ALA A 270 -11.20 -8.56 19.29
N GLN A 271 -10.59 -9.67 19.74
CA GLN A 271 -10.20 -9.83 21.14
C GLN A 271 -9.11 -8.85 21.57
N ILE A 272 -8.17 -8.54 20.67
CA ILE A 272 -7.15 -7.51 20.91
C ILE A 272 -7.81 -6.14 21.06
N ASP A 273 -8.81 -5.81 20.23
CA ASP A 273 -9.54 -4.54 20.32
C ASP A 273 -10.23 -4.38 21.70
N ASP A 274 -10.98 -5.41 22.11
CA ASP A 274 -11.64 -5.44 23.43
C ASP A 274 -10.60 -5.35 24.57
N PHE A 275 -9.50 -6.11 24.47
CA PHE A 275 -8.41 -6.12 25.45
C PHE A 275 -7.74 -4.74 25.59
N LEU A 276 -7.52 -4.03 24.49
CA LEU A 276 -6.92 -2.70 24.50
C LEU A 276 -7.89 -1.68 25.13
N THR A 277 -9.19 -1.76 24.84
CA THR A 277 -10.20 -0.90 25.48
C THR A 277 -10.25 -1.09 27.00
N GLU A 278 -10.04 -2.31 27.50
CA GLU A 278 -10.06 -2.59 28.95
C GLU A 278 -8.76 -2.19 29.67
N ASN A 279 -7.63 -2.18 28.96
CA ASN A 279 -6.30 -2.07 29.58
C ASN A 279 -5.54 -0.77 29.27
N LEU A 280 -6.08 0.10 28.42
CA LEU A 280 -5.46 1.37 28.06
C LEU A 280 -6.20 2.56 28.69
N SER A 281 -5.51 3.71 28.70
CA SER A 281 -6.14 4.98 29.10
C SER A 281 -7.24 5.35 28.10
N PRO A 282 -8.28 6.10 28.52
CA PRO A 282 -9.35 6.51 27.63
C PRO A 282 -8.89 7.40 26.47
N GLU A 283 -7.76 8.09 26.62
CA GLU A 283 -7.15 8.89 25.55
C GLU A 283 -6.49 7.99 24.49
N LEU A 284 -5.76 6.95 24.91
CA LEU A 284 -5.18 5.95 24.02
C LEU A 284 -6.24 5.12 23.30
N ASP A 285 -7.28 4.67 24.01
CA ASP A 285 -8.39 3.91 23.42
C ASP A 285 -9.09 4.71 22.32
N LYS A 286 -9.27 6.02 22.54
CA LYS A 286 -9.82 6.92 21.54
C LYS A 286 -8.94 7.00 20.29
N ILE A 287 -7.64 7.18 20.45
CA ILE A 287 -6.69 7.24 19.32
C ILE A 287 -6.74 5.93 18.51
N ILE A 288 -6.81 4.78 19.18
CA ILE A 288 -6.88 3.46 18.54
C ILE A 288 -8.19 3.30 17.73
N LYS A 289 -9.31 3.74 18.30
CA LYS A 289 -10.63 3.68 17.66
C LYS A 289 -10.79 4.67 16.51
N ASP A 290 -10.12 5.81 16.57
CA ASP A 290 -10.06 6.78 15.48
C ASP A 290 -9.18 6.26 14.32
N HIS A 291 -8.22 5.38 14.60
CA HIS A 291 -7.25 4.85 13.63
C HIS A 291 -7.11 3.30 13.61
N PRO A 292 -8.21 2.54 13.43
CA PRO A 292 -8.20 1.08 13.59
C PRO A 292 -7.37 0.35 12.51
N SER A 293 -7.19 0.97 11.35
CA SER A 293 -6.34 0.43 10.27
C SER A 293 -4.86 0.46 10.65
N LEU A 294 -4.40 1.52 11.30
CA LEU A 294 -3.01 1.69 11.71
C LEU A 294 -2.65 0.71 12.82
N THR A 295 -3.54 0.55 13.80
CA THR A 295 -3.41 -0.46 14.87
C THR A 295 -3.33 -1.86 14.29
N LYS A 296 -4.19 -2.21 13.33
CA LYS A 296 -4.16 -3.53 12.65
C LYS A 296 -2.87 -3.75 11.86
N ILE A 297 -2.33 -2.73 11.20
CA ILE A 297 -1.05 -2.83 10.49
C ILE A 297 0.07 -3.13 11.47
N TYR A 298 0.10 -2.43 12.61
CA TYR A 298 1.09 -2.67 13.65
C TYR A 298 1.02 -4.10 14.21
N ILE A 299 -0.16 -4.56 14.61
CA ILE A 299 -0.39 -5.94 15.08
C ILE A 299 0.05 -6.97 14.02
N ARG A 300 -0.24 -6.70 12.74
CA ARG A 300 0.15 -7.59 11.64
C ARG A 300 1.66 -7.70 11.50
N ASN A 301 2.39 -6.60 11.65
CA ASN A 301 3.84 -6.61 11.56
C ASN A 301 4.44 -7.41 12.73
N LEU A 302 3.95 -7.19 13.94
CA LEU A 302 4.34 -7.97 15.13
C LEU A 302 4.09 -9.47 14.99
N LYS A 303 3.00 -9.89 14.34
CA LYS A 303 2.73 -11.33 14.11
C LYS A 303 3.58 -11.96 13.00
N ARG A 304 4.33 -11.18 12.21
CA ARG A 304 5.17 -11.69 11.12
C ARG A 304 6.65 -11.84 11.50
N GLU A 305 7.06 -11.16 12.56
CA GLU A 305 8.38 -11.31 13.20
C GLU A 305 8.37 -12.51 14.16
#